data_AF-A0A7W0GZM2-F1
#
_entry.id   AF-A0A7W0GZM2-F1
#
_cell.length_a   1.000
_cell.length_b   1.000
_cell.length_c   1.000
_cell.angle_alpha   90.00
_cell.angle_beta   90.00
_cell.angle_gamma   90.00
#
_symmetry.space_group_name_H-M   'P 1'
#
loop_
_entity.id
_entity.type
_entity.pdbx_description
1 polymer ?
#
loop_
_entity_poly.entity_id
_entity_poly.type
_entity_poly.pdbx_seq_one_letter_code
_entity_poly.pdbx_strand_id
1 'polypeptide(L)'
;MRTHEVLSSVRLRLLWISVCVALAVGCGDDDGTDPTEGTDGPADPGVPVPRQDGDPTLGREVFRFETFNNERFFTDALRLGAGITAAGVTPFQLLELGVNVDLDALPADVIQTLTAELQA
;
A
#
# COMPACT_ATOMS: atom_id res chain seq x y z
N MET A 1 35.67 4.32 49.65
CA MET A 1 35.54 3.66 48.33
C MET A 1 34.30 4.17 47.59
N ARG A 2 34.26 5.44 47.16
CA ARG A 2 33.10 6.04 46.45
C ARG A 2 33.48 7.02 45.32
N THR A 3 34.75 7.05 44.92
CA THR A 3 35.29 8.05 43.99
C THR A 3 35.61 7.50 42.59
N HIS A 4 35.53 6.19 42.37
CA HIS A 4 35.91 5.57 41.08
C HIS A 4 34.74 5.34 40.11
N GLU A 5 33.48 5.41 40.55
CA GLU A 5 32.31 5.10 39.69
C GLU A 5 31.88 6.29 38.81
N VAL A 6 32.10 7.52 39.29
CA VAL A 6 31.68 8.74 38.60
C VAL A 6 32.51 9.01 37.34
N LEU A 7 33.78 8.60 37.33
CA LEU A 7 34.73 8.87 36.24
C LEU A 7 34.45 8.02 34.98
N SER A 8 33.80 6.86 35.13
CA SER A 8 33.45 5.95 34.02
C SER A 8 32.25 6.45 33.21
N SER A 9 31.21 6.96 33.90
CA SER A 9 30.00 7.48 33.25
C SER A 9 30.24 8.76 32.43
N VAL A 10 31.20 9.60 32.82
CA VAL A 10 31.51 10.85 32.11
C VAL A 10 32.25 10.56 30.80
N ARG A 11 33.20 9.60 30.81
CA ARG A 11 33.95 9.19 29.60
C ARG A 11 33.05 8.48 28.58
N LEU A 12 32.06 7.72 29.04
CA LEU A 12 31.09 7.05 28.17
C LEU A 12 30.12 8.05 27.50
N ARG A 13 29.71 9.11 28.21
CA ARG A 13 28.81 10.15 27.65
C ARG A 13 29.51 11.09 26.66
N LEU A 14 30.79 11.38 26.88
CA LEU A 14 31.59 12.20 25.95
C LEU A 14 31.89 11.49 24.62
N LEU A 15 32.03 10.17 24.63
CA LEU A 15 32.20 9.37 23.40
C LEU A 15 30.95 9.38 22.51
N TRP A 16 29.75 9.43 23.08
CA TRP A 16 28.50 9.44 22.30
C TRP A 16 28.21 10.79 21.62
N ILE A 17 28.60 11.91 22.23
CA ILE A 17 28.40 13.24 21.64
C ILE A 17 29.27 13.43 20.38
N SER A 18 30.44 12.79 20.33
CA SER A 18 31.32 12.85 19.16
C SER A 18 30.79 12.10 17.94
N VAL A 19 29.92 11.11 18.11
CA VAL A 19 29.36 10.33 16.99
C VAL A 19 28.24 11.08 16.28
N CYS A 20 27.54 11.99 16.95
CA CYS A 20 26.40 12.70 16.37
C CYS A 20 26.77 13.86 15.43
N VAL A 21 27.97 14.43 15.52
CA VAL A 21 28.33 15.67 14.79
C VAL A 21 28.83 15.42 13.36
N ALA A 22 29.15 14.17 13.00
CA ALA A 22 29.79 13.87 11.71
C ALA A 22 28.82 13.66 10.51
N LEU A 23 27.50 13.73 10.69
CA LEU A 23 26.53 13.40 9.62
C LEU A 23 25.88 14.60 8.92
N ALA A 24 26.30 15.84 9.19
CA ALA A 24 25.64 17.04 8.66
C ALA A 24 26.31 17.67 7.43
N VAL A 25 26.92 16.88 6.54
CA VAL A 25 27.45 17.40 5.25
C VAL A 25 26.95 16.53 4.10
N GLY A 26 25.79 16.93 3.58
CA GLY A 26 25.25 16.53 2.29
C GLY A 26 24.36 17.66 1.80
N CYS A 27 24.97 18.66 1.14
CA CYS A 27 24.29 19.80 0.54
C CYS A 27 23.60 19.34 -0.75
N GLY A 28 22.35 19.77 -0.94
CA GLY A 28 21.59 19.57 -2.17
C GLY A 28 21.98 20.59 -3.24
N ASP A 29 21.94 20.13 -4.48
CA ASP A 29 21.94 20.92 -5.71
C ASP A 29 20.77 20.36 -6.56
N ASP A 30 19.63 21.02 -6.50
CA ASP A 30 18.47 20.76 -7.37
C ASP A 30 18.69 21.50 -8.70
N ASP A 31 19.17 20.77 -9.72
CA ASP A 31 19.24 21.24 -11.10
C ASP A 31 18.00 20.75 -11.88
N GLY A 32 17.38 21.67 -12.62
CA GLY A 32 16.00 21.56 -13.11
C GLY A 32 15.73 20.32 -13.96
N THR A 33 14.71 19.55 -13.56
CA THR A 33 14.08 18.52 -14.38
C THR A 33 12.60 18.86 -14.62
N ASP A 34 12.20 18.64 -15.87
CA ASP A 34 10.90 18.92 -16.46
C ASP A 34 9.75 18.20 -15.68
N PRO A 35 8.68 18.91 -15.29
CA PRO A 35 7.59 18.32 -14.48
C PRO A 35 6.72 17.30 -15.23
N THR A 36 7.09 16.88 -16.44
CA THR A 36 6.42 15.79 -17.17
C THR A 36 7.09 14.42 -17.02
N GLU A 37 8.24 14.36 -16.34
CA GLU A 37 8.89 13.09 -16.03
C GLU A 37 8.20 12.46 -14.81
N GLY A 38 7.51 11.33 -14.99
CA GLY A 38 6.92 10.57 -13.90
C GLY A 38 8.01 10.14 -12.92
N THR A 39 8.20 10.91 -11.85
CA THR A 39 9.33 10.78 -10.90
C THR A 39 9.34 9.48 -10.09
N ASP A 40 8.27 8.68 -10.19
CA ASP A 40 8.07 7.48 -9.39
C ASP A 40 8.39 6.19 -10.18
N GLY A 41 8.83 6.31 -11.44
CA GLY A 41 9.21 5.18 -12.29
C GLY A 41 10.72 4.94 -12.32
N PRO A 42 11.17 3.69 -12.55
CA PRO A 42 12.57 3.44 -12.91
C PRO A 42 12.95 4.26 -14.16
N ALA A 43 14.14 4.85 -14.16
CA ALA A 43 14.65 5.63 -15.30
C ALA A 43 14.55 4.83 -16.61
N ASP A 44 14.11 5.47 -17.70
CA ASP A 44 14.06 4.85 -19.02
C ASP A 44 15.49 4.47 -19.46
N PRO A 45 15.79 3.17 -19.63
CA PRO A 45 17.13 2.74 -20.02
C PRO A 45 17.51 3.16 -21.45
N GLY A 46 16.58 3.72 -22.26
CA GLY A 46 16.86 4.21 -23.61
C GLY A 46 17.22 3.11 -24.62
N VAL A 47 17.14 1.85 -24.19
CA VAL A 47 17.39 0.65 -24.99
C VAL A 47 16.22 -0.31 -24.82
N PRO A 48 15.77 -1.00 -25.89
CA PRO A 48 14.79 -2.06 -25.75
C PRO A 48 15.34 -3.15 -24.83
N VAL A 49 14.81 -3.24 -23.61
CA VAL A 49 15.08 -4.37 -22.71
C VAL A 49 14.46 -5.63 -23.31
N PRO A 50 15.26 -6.68 -23.59
CA PRO A 50 14.71 -7.95 -24.05
C PRO A 50 13.71 -8.47 -23.03
N ARG A 51 12.50 -8.84 -23.47
CA ARG A 51 11.55 -9.52 -22.60
C ARG A 51 12.20 -10.81 -22.11
N GLN A 52 12.34 -10.92 -20.80
CA GLN A 52 12.68 -12.17 -20.14
C GLN A 52 11.38 -12.98 -20.12
N ASP A 53 11.27 -14.02 -20.95
CA ASP A 53 10.14 -14.94 -20.89
C ASP A 53 10.25 -15.75 -19.59
N GLY A 54 9.50 -15.32 -18.57
CA GLY A 54 9.42 -16.03 -17.28
C GLY A 54 8.60 -17.33 -17.38
N ASP A 55 8.63 -18.14 -16.33
CA ASP A 55 7.77 -19.31 -16.24
C ASP A 55 6.29 -18.87 -16.12
N PRO A 56 5.43 -19.17 -17.10
CA PRO A 56 4.03 -18.75 -17.08
C PRO A 56 3.21 -19.42 -15.97
N THR A 57 3.63 -20.59 -15.49
CA THR A 57 2.97 -21.28 -14.37
C THR A 57 3.29 -20.58 -13.06
N LEU A 58 4.57 -20.31 -12.82
CA LEU A 58 5.04 -19.55 -11.66
C LEU A 58 4.48 -18.11 -11.67
N GLY A 59 4.50 -17.45 -12.82
CA GLY A 59 3.88 -16.13 -13.00
C GLY A 59 2.39 -16.13 -12.65
N ARG A 60 1.65 -17.21 -12.99
CA ARG A 60 0.24 -17.39 -12.60
C ARG A 60 0.02 -17.57 -11.10
N GLU A 61 0.97 -18.20 -10.42
CA GLU A 61 0.93 -18.39 -8.96
C GLU A 61 1.24 -17.08 -8.24
N VAL A 62 2.36 -16.42 -8.61
CA VAL A 62 2.74 -15.10 -8.08
C VAL A 62 1.62 -14.09 -8.30
N PHE A 63 1.05 -14.02 -9.51
CA PHE A 63 -0.02 -13.07 -9.79
C PHE A 63 -1.28 -13.34 -8.95
N ARG A 64 -1.59 -14.60 -8.65
CA ARG A 64 -2.79 -14.95 -7.88
C ARG A 64 -2.63 -14.72 -6.38
N PHE A 65 -1.44 -14.95 -5.84
CA PHE A 65 -1.22 -14.97 -4.39
C PHE A 65 -0.49 -13.73 -3.89
N GLU A 66 0.38 -13.12 -4.68
CA GLU A 66 1.23 -11.99 -4.25
C GLU A 66 0.68 -10.64 -4.74
N THR A 67 -0.01 -10.57 -5.89
CA THR A 67 -0.52 -9.29 -6.43
C THR A 67 -1.66 -8.73 -5.60
N PHE A 68 -2.56 -9.60 -5.11
CA PHE A 68 -3.71 -9.18 -4.32
C PHE A 68 -3.46 -9.20 -2.81
N ASN A 69 -2.25 -9.59 -2.38
CA ASN A 69 -1.69 -9.59 -1.02
C ASN A 69 -2.62 -10.16 0.07
N ASN A 70 -3.71 -9.47 0.40
CA ASN A 70 -4.66 -9.78 1.46
C ASN A 70 -6.08 -10.13 0.98
N GLU A 71 -6.34 -10.32 -0.32
CA GLU A 71 -7.68 -10.70 -0.81
C GLU A 71 -8.22 -11.98 -0.14
N ARG A 72 -7.42 -13.05 -0.07
CA ARG A 72 -7.83 -14.30 0.62
C ARG A 72 -8.14 -14.07 2.09
N PHE A 73 -7.50 -13.12 2.75
CA PHE A 73 -7.81 -12.79 4.14
C PHE A 73 -9.23 -12.22 4.26
N PHE A 74 -9.63 -11.30 3.39
CA PHE A 74 -10.97 -10.71 3.44
C PHE A 74 -12.07 -11.63 2.90
N THR A 75 -11.78 -12.42 1.86
CA THR A 75 -12.75 -13.30 1.19
C THR A 75 -12.86 -14.68 1.83
N ASP A 76 -11.74 -15.33 2.18
CA ASP A 76 -11.75 -16.72 2.69
C ASP A 76 -11.69 -16.78 4.21
N ALA A 77 -10.79 -16.00 4.83
CA ALA A 77 -10.58 -16.09 6.28
C ALA A 77 -11.67 -15.33 7.05
N LEU A 78 -11.89 -14.06 6.71
CA LEU A 78 -12.94 -13.23 7.32
C LEU A 78 -14.33 -13.48 6.71
N ARG A 79 -14.40 -14.01 5.48
CA ARG A 79 -15.65 -14.29 4.77
C ARG A 79 -16.62 -13.10 4.76
N LEU A 80 -16.11 -11.89 4.51
CA LEU A 80 -16.90 -10.66 4.67
C LEU A 80 -18.22 -10.69 3.91
N GLY A 81 -18.24 -11.19 2.66
CA GLY A 81 -19.49 -11.30 1.88
C GLY A 81 -20.54 -12.21 2.54
N ALA A 82 -20.11 -13.34 3.11
CA ALA A 82 -21.01 -14.23 3.85
C ALA A 82 -21.47 -13.59 5.17
N GLY A 83 -20.59 -12.86 5.86
CA GLY A 83 -20.92 -12.14 7.08
C GLY A 83 -21.95 -11.02 6.86
N ILE A 84 -21.77 -10.22 5.81
CA ILE A 84 -22.72 -9.16 5.39
C ILE A 84 -24.09 -9.75 5.07
N THR A 85 -24.11 -10.85 4.32
CA THR A 85 -25.35 -11.57 3.98
C THR A 85 -26.04 -12.11 5.24
N ALA A 86 -25.28 -12.74 6.14
CA ALA A 86 -25.81 -13.29 7.39
C ALA A 86 -26.32 -12.22 8.37
N ALA A 87 -25.73 -11.03 8.34
CA ALA A 87 -26.17 -9.86 9.11
C ALA A 87 -27.45 -9.22 8.54
N GLY A 88 -27.92 -9.66 7.36
CA GLY A 88 -29.14 -9.12 6.74
C GLY A 88 -28.98 -7.68 6.26
N VAL A 89 -27.74 -7.24 5.99
CA VAL A 89 -27.47 -5.89 5.50
C VAL A 89 -28.04 -5.75 4.09
N THR A 90 -28.87 -4.72 3.88
CA THR A 90 -29.48 -4.47 2.57
C THR A 90 -28.47 -3.81 1.62
N PRO A 91 -28.64 -3.93 0.30
CA PRO A 91 -27.80 -3.21 -0.67
C PRO A 91 -27.77 -1.69 -0.42
N PHE A 92 -28.88 -1.12 0.03
CA PHE A 92 -28.96 0.30 0.38
C PHE A 92 -28.12 0.67 1.59
N GLN A 93 -28.15 -0.14 2.65
CA GLN A 93 -27.29 0.06 3.82
C GLN A 93 -25.81 -0.03 3.45
N LEU A 94 -25.44 -0.91 2.51
CA LEU A 94 -24.07 -0.97 1.99
C LEU A 94 -23.66 0.31 1.26
N LEU A 95 -24.56 0.88 0.44
CA LEU A 95 -24.33 2.14 -0.24
C LEU A 95 -24.18 3.32 0.74
N GLU A 96 -24.99 3.37 1.80
CA GLU A 96 -24.86 4.37 2.88
C GLU A 96 -23.52 4.27 3.62
N LEU A 97 -22.98 3.04 3.77
CA LEU A 97 -21.67 2.79 4.35
C LEU A 97 -20.51 3.13 3.40
N GLY A 98 -20.80 3.57 2.18
CA GLY A 98 -19.80 3.94 1.17
C GLY A 98 -19.18 2.75 0.44
N VAL A 99 -19.86 1.59 0.42
CA VAL A 99 -19.41 0.44 -0.37
C VAL A 99 -19.71 0.69 -1.84
N ASN A 100 -18.67 0.58 -2.68
CA ASN A 100 -18.81 0.74 -4.12
C ASN A 100 -19.58 -0.43 -4.74
N VAL A 101 -20.45 -0.11 -5.69
CA VAL A 101 -21.23 -1.07 -6.47
C VAL A 101 -20.83 -0.93 -7.93
N ASP A 102 -20.42 -2.05 -8.54
CA ASP A 102 -20.18 -2.14 -9.98
C ASP A 102 -21.51 -2.28 -10.70
N LEU A 103 -21.93 -1.23 -11.42
CA LEU A 103 -23.21 -1.22 -12.13
C LEU A 103 -23.16 -2.03 -13.43
N ASP A 104 -21.99 -2.16 -14.07
CA ASP A 104 -21.85 -2.86 -15.35
C ASP A 104 -21.97 -4.38 -15.16
N ALA A 105 -21.67 -4.86 -13.95
CA ALA A 105 -21.82 -6.26 -13.56
C ALA A 105 -23.25 -6.65 -13.15
N LEU A 106 -24.17 -5.68 -12.99
CA LEU A 106 -25.52 -5.94 -12.50
C LEU A 106 -26.54 -6.16 -13.64
N PRO A 107 -27.54 -7.04 -13.42
CA PRO A 107 -28.69 -7.15 -14.31
C PRO A 107 -29.47 -5.81 -14.41
N ALA A 108 -30.02 -5.52 -15.59
CA ALA A 108 -30.70 -4.25 -15.86
C ALA A 108 -31.92 -3.99 -14.96
N ASP A 109 -32.64 -5.04 -14.55
CA ASP A 109 -33.77 -4.97 -13.62
C ASP A 109 -33.35 -4.55 -12.21
N VAL A 110 -32.17 -5.00 -11.75
CA VAL A 110 -31.60 -4.60 -10.46
C VAL A 110 -31.19 -3.12 -10.49
N ILE A 111 -30.56 -2.67 -11.58
CA ILE A 111 -30.16 -1.27 -11.76
C ILE A 111 -31.39 -0.35 -11.77
N GLN A 112 -32.45 -0.75 -12.46
CA GLN A 112 -33.70 0.04 -12.50
C GLN A 112 -34.33 0.16 -11.12
N THR A 113 -34.34 -0.93 -10.35
CA THR A 113 -34.83 -0.93 -8.96
C THR A 113 -34.00 0.00 -8.08
N LEU A 114 -32.66 -0.11 -8.14
CA LEU A 114 -31.76 0.72 -7.36
C LEU A 114 -31.92 2.22 -7.69
N THR A 115 -32.09 2.54 -8.97
CA THR A 115 -32.29 3.92 -9.44
C THR A 115 -33.60 4.52 -8.93
N ALA A 116 -34.69 3.76 -8.97
CA ALA A 116 -35.99 4.22 -8.50
C ALA A 116 -35.97 4.53 -6.98
N GLU A 117 -35.31 3.68 -6.20
CA GLU A 117 -35.17 3.86 -4.75
C GLU A 117 -34.24 5.03 -4.37
N LEU A 118 -33.18 5.31 -5.15
CA LEU A 118 -32.27 6.44 -4.90
C LEU A 118 -32.90 7.81 -5.21
N GLN A 119 -33.98 7.84 -5.98
CA GLN A 119 -34.70 9.06 -6.37
C GLN A 119 -35.92 9.36 -5.49
N ALA A 120 -36.26 8.46 -4.57
CA ALA A 120 -37.38 8.57 -3.63
C ALA A 120 -37.00 9.39 -2.38
#